data_AF-A0A2N0MKZ2-F1
#
_entry.id   AF-A0A2N0MKZ2-F1
#
_cell.length_a   1.000
_cell.length_b   1.000
_cell.length_c   1.000
_cell.angle_alpha   90.00
_cell.angle_beta   90.00
_cell.angle_gamma   90.00
#
_symmetry.space_group_name_H-M   'P 1'
#
loop_
_entity.id
_entity.type
_entity.pdbx_description
1 polymer ?
#
loop_
_entity_poly.entity_id
_entity_poly.type
_entity_poly.pdbx_seq_one_letter_code
_entity_poly.pdbx_strand_id
1 'polypeptide(L)'
;MATTYRAEHIGSFLSPAEVLQARVDHTQGHLSLKRLRFMPKDKTVVLGLMSFKQPALESQDVLRRRIDEAAQYIPMENLAISPQWGFALPAPGNLLTMDQQARKLELVVETARKVWG
;
A
#
# COMPACT_ATOMS: atom_id res chain seq x y z
N MET A 1 -0.63 -11.61 23.44
CA MET A 1 -1.21 -11.81 22.09
C MET A 1 -0.27 -11.14 21.10
N ALA A 2 0.31 -11.89 20.16
CA ALA A 2 1.27 -11.32 19.21
C ALA A 2 0.53 -10.37 18.27
N THR A 3 0.77 -9.06 18.40
CA THR A 3 0.31 -8.06 17.42
C THR A 3 0.97 -8.44 16.10
N THR A 4 0.20 -8.99 15.17
CA THR A 4 0.71 -9.40 13.86
C THR A 4 0.91 -8.13 13.05
N TYR A 5 2.10 -7.53 13.13
CA TYR A 5 2.47 -6.42 12.27
C TYR A 5 2.59 -6.93 10.83
N ARG A 6 1.55 -6.72 10.00
CA ARG A 6 1.53 -7.09 8.58
C ARG A 6 2.07 -5.93 7.72
N ALA A 7 3.35 -5.63 7.88
CA ALA A 7 4.06 -4.68 7.03
C ALA A 7 5.04 -5.45 6.13
N GLU A 8 4.75 -5.52 4.83
CA GLU A 8 5.62 -6.13 3.82
C GLU A 8 6.57 -5.05 3.25
N HIS A 9 7.89 -5.31 3.28
CA HIS A 9 8.89 -4.42 2.70
C HIS A 9 8.90 -4.60 1.16
N ILE A 10 8.58 -3.54 0.42
CA ILE A 10 8.50 -3.55 -1.05
C ILE A 10 9.90 -3.75 -1.65
N GLY A 11 10.18 -4.98 -2.08
CA GLY A 11 11.42 -5.36 -2.76
C GLY A 11 11.33 -6.79 -3.28
N SER A 12 10.42 -7.05 -4.21
CA SER A 12 10.19 -8.39 -4.72
C SER A 12 11.26 -8.77 -5.76
N PHE A 13 12.26 -9.55 -5.33
CA PHE A 13 13.23 -10.22 -6.20
C PHE A 13 12.55 -11.22 -7.16
N LEU A 14 11.31 -11.64 -6.83
CA LEU A 14 10.48 -12.57 -7.59
C LEU A 14 9.00 -12.12 -7.53
N SER A 15 8.58 -11.28 -8.47
CA SER A 15 7.17 -10.92 -8.66
C SER A 15 6.57 -11.87 -9.70
N PRO A 16 5.53 -12.65 -9.39
CA PRO A 16 4.81 -13.43 -10.40
C PRO A 16 4.36 -12.54 -11.57
N ALA A 17 4.31 -13.09 -12.79
CA ALA A 17 3.94 -12.34 -13.99
C ALA A 17 2.58 -11.65 -13.85
N GLU A 18 1.63 -12.28 -13.16
CA GLU A 18 0.31 -11.73 -12.86
C GLU A 18 0.37 -10.45 -12.02
N VAL A 19 1.28 -10.38 -11.04
CA VAL A 19 1.49 -9.20 -10.19
C VAL A 19 2.13 -8.06 -11.00
N LEU A 20 3.08 -8.39 -11.88
CA LEU A 20 3.69 -7.41 -12.78
C LEU A 20 2.69 -6.84 -13.77
N GLN A 21 1.84 -7.69 -14.37
CA GLN A 21 0.79 -7.24 -15.28
C GLN A 21 -0.25 -6.37 -14.56
N ALA A 22 -0.69 -6.77 -13.36
CA ALA A 22 -1.62 -5.97 -12.57
C ALA A 22 -1.06 -4.58 -12.24
N ARG A 23 0.26 -4.45 -12.02
CA ARG A 23 0.92 -3.14 -11.85
C ARG A 23 0.86 -2.31 -13.12
N VAL A 24 1.16 -2.89 -14.28
CA VAL A 24 1.06 -2.20 -15.59
C VAL A 24 -0.37 -1.71 -15.80
N ASP A 25 -1.36 -2.58 -15.63
CA ASP A 25 -2.77 -2.26 -15.80
C ASP A 25 -3.20 -1.13 -14.85
N HIS A 26 -2.75 -1.13 -13.60
CA HIS A 26 -3.03 -0.05 -12.65
C HIS A 26 -2.39 1.28 -13.09
N THR A 27 -1.12 1.26 -13.52
CA THR A 27 -0.44 2.48 -13.99
C THR A 27 -1.08 3.08 -15.25
N GLN A 28 -1.72 2.25 -16.07
CA GLN A 28 -2.45 2.67 -17.27
C GLN A 28 -3.92 3.03 -16.97
N GLY A 29 -4.37 2.96 -15.71
CA GLY A 29 -5.75 3.26 -15.31
C GLY A 29 -6.76 2.15 -15.64
N HIS A 30 -6.29 0.98 -16.06
CA HIS A 30 -7.12 -0.18 -16.42
C HIS A 30 -7.54 -1.03 -15.21
N LEU A 31 -6.92 -0.82 -14.04
CA LEU A 31 -7.23 -1.53 -12.80
C LEU A 31 -8.00 -0.61 -11.82
N SER A 32 -9.21 -1.02 -11.45
CA SER A 32 -10.00 -0.40 -10.37
C SER A 32 -10.12 -1.34 -9.18
N LEU A 33 -10.42 -0.82 -7.98
CA LEU A 33 -10.60 -1.61 -6.75
C LEU A 33 -11.62 -2.75 -6.91
N LYS A 34 -12.59 -2.62 -7.83
CA LYS A 34 -13.55 -3.68 -8.18
C LYS A 34 -12.91 -4.98 -8.64
N ARG A 35 -11.69 -4.95 -9.18
CA ARG A 35 -10.95 -6.14 -9.63
C ARG A 35 -10.49 -7.01 -8.45
N LEU A 36 -10.41 -6.45 -7.24
CA LEU A 36 -10.02 -7.19 -6.04
C LEU A 36 -10.93 -8.39 -5.76
N ARG A 37 -12.20 -8.36 -6.20
CA ARG A 37 -13.14 -9.49 -6.08
C ARG A 37 -12.66 -10.80 -6.73
N PHE A 38 -11.68 -10.73 -7.63
CA PHE A 38 -11.13 -11.89 -8.33
C PHE A 38 -9.84 -12.42 -7.68
N MET A 39 -9.35 -11.80 -6.61
CA MET A 39 -8.17 -12.26 -5.90
C MET A 39 -8.45 -13.60 -5.19
N PRO A 40 -7.47 -14.51 -5.14
CA PRO A 40 -7.61 -15.73 -4.35
C PRO A 40 -7.85 -15.41 -2.87
N LYS A 41 -8.78 -16.13 -2.24
CA LYS A 41 -9.27 -15.84 -0.88
C LYS A 41 -8.20 -16.08 0.20
N ASP A 42 -7.18 -16.86 -0.10
CA ASP A 42 -6.06 -17.19 0.79
C ASP A 42 -4.91 -16.17 0.72
N LYS A 43 -5.05 -15.10 -0.07
CA LYS A 43 -4.01 -14.09 -0.25
C LYS A 43 -4.35 -12.80 0.49
N THR A 44 -3.29 -12.17 1.02
CA THR A 44 -3.35 -10.81 1.55
C THR A 44 -3.03 -9.82 0.43
N VAL A 45 -3.79 -8.73 0.35
CA VAL A 45 -3.58 -7.63 -0.59
C VAL A 45 -2.99 -6.44 0.16
N VAL A 46 -1.81 -5.99 -0.28
CA VAL A 46 -1.16 -4.79 0.27
C VAL A 46 -1.52 -3.60 -0.61
N LEU A 47 -2.18 -2.61 -0.02
CA LEU A 47 -2.64 -1.41 -0.69
C LEU A 47 -1.56 -0.31 -0.63
N GLY A 48 -0.94 -0.04 -1.79
CA GLY A 48 0.00 1.09 -1.96
C GLY A 48 -0.75 2.43 -2.03
N LEU A 49 -1.17 2.97 -0.89
CA LEU A 49 -2.05 4.16 -0.84
C LEU A 49 -1.31 5.48 -0.65
N MET A 50 -0.03 5.44 -0.29
CA MET A 50 0.77 6.61 0.03
C MET A 50 1.80 6.91 -1.05
N SER A 51 1.92 8.16 -1.47
CA SER A 51 2.91 8.60 -2.45
C SER A 51 4.32 8.54 -1.88
N PHE A 52 5.26 8.06 -2.69
CA PHE A 52 6.69 8.04 -2.40
C PHE A 52 7.47 9.18 -3.08
N LYS A 53 6.77 10.07 -3.82
CA LYS A 53 7.41 11.17 -4.56
C LYS A 53 7.09 12.54 -3.98
N GLN A 54 6.01 12.67 -3.23
CA GLN A 54 5.51 13.94 -2.72
C GLN A 54 5.86 14.10 -1.23
N PRO A 55 6.47 15.22 -0.80
CA PRO A 55 6.77 15.48 0.61
C PRO A 55 5.57 15.56 1.53
N ALA A 56 4.42 15.96 0.99
CA ALA A 56 3.19 16.11 1.76
C ALA A 56 2.72 14.76 2.31
N LEU A 57 2.22 14.79 3.55
CA LEU A 57 1.56 13.65 4.16
C LEU A 57 0.12 13.54 3.67
N GLU A 58 -0.30 12.31 3.44
CA GLU A 58 -1.66 11.96 3.07
C GLU A 58 -2.59 12.14 4.27
N SER A 59 -3.83 12.55 4.01
CA SER A 59 -4.86 12.56 5.07
C SER A 59 -5.19 11.13 5.48
N GLN A 60 -5.14 10.88 6.79
CA GLN A 60 -5.48 9.57 7.33
C GLN A 60 -6.94 9.18 7.06
N ASP A 61 -7.86 10.14 6.99
CA ASP A 61 -9.26 9.86 6.64
C ASP A 61 -9.39 9.39 5.20
N VAL A 62 -8.59 9.95 4.29
CA VAL A 62 -8.55 9.51 2.89
C VAL A 62 -7.99 8.08 2.81
N LEU A 63 -6.91 7.78 3.55
CA LEU A 63 -6.34 6.43 3.58
C LEU A 63 -7.36 5.40 4.10
N ARG A 64 -8.04 5.70 5.21
CA ARG A 64 -9.07 4.83 5.79
C ARG A 64 -10.23 4.60 4.84
N ARG A 65 -10.75 5.65 4.20
CA ARG A 65 -11.83 5.54 3.20
C ARG A 65 -11.45 4.62 2.04
N ARG A 66 -10.19 4.66 1.59
CA ARG A 66 -9.69 3.77 0.53
C ARG A 66 -9.57 2.32 0.99
N ILE A 67 -9.17 2.10 2.25
CA ILE A 67 -9.17 0.76 2.86
C ILE A 67 -10.61 0.22 2.95
N ASP A 68 -11.56 1.03 3.41
CA ASP A 68 -12.97 0.65 3.51
C ASP A 68 -13.57 0.32 2.13
N GLU A 69 -13.18 1.06 1.09
CA GLU A 69 -13.57 0.78 -0.30
C GLU A 69 -13.03 -0.58 -0.77
N ALA A 70 -11.77 -0.91 -0.45
CA ALA A 70 -11.19 -2.22 -0.74
C ALA A 70 -11.84 -3.35 0.07
N ALA A 71 -12.24 -3.07 1.31
CA ALA A 71 -12.90 -4.01 2.21
C ALA A 71 -14.28 -4.47 1.70
N GLN A 72 -14.86 -3.76 0.73
CA GLN A 72 -16.08 -4.22 0.03
C GLN A 72 -15.84 -5.45 -0.85
N TYR A 73 -14.58 -5.73 -1.22
CA TYR A 73 -14.21 -6.80 -2.15
C TYR A 73 -13.36 -7.91 -1.51
N ILE A 74 -12.58 -7.56 -0.49
CA ILE A 74 -11.65 -8.46 0.21
C ILE A 74 -11.88 -8.32 1.71
N PRO A 75 -11.94 -9.43 2.48
CA PRO A 75 -12.10 -9.35 3.93
C PRO A 75 -11.02 -8.45 4.57
N MET A 76 -11.39 -7.68 5.61
CA MET A 76 -10.49 -6.71 6.26
C MET A 76 -9.22 -7.38 6.80
N GLU A 77 -9.32 -8.62 7.25
CA GLU A 77 -8.21 -9.45 7.72
C GLU A 77 -7.22 -9.85 6.62
N ASN A 78 -7.59 -9.69 5.34
CA ASN A 78 -6.76 -9.96 4.18
C ASN A 78 -6.26 -8.67 3.52
N LEU A 79 -6.37 -7.52 4.19
CA LEU A 79 -5.86 -6.25 3.71
C LEU A 79 -4.68 -5.76 4.56
N ALA A 80 -3.79 -5.01 3.92
CA ALA A 80 -2.70 -4.27 4.55
C ALA A 80 -2.45 -2.95 3.79
N ILE A 81 -1.71 -2.03 4.39
CA ILE A 81 -1.35 -0.73 3.79
C ILE A 81 0.17 -0.59 3.65
N SER A 82 0.61 0.03 2.56
CA SER A 82 2.01 0.41 2.33
C SER A 82 2.11 1.74 1.57
N PRO A 83 3.31 2.32 1.46
CA PRO A 83 3.63 3.25 0.40
C PRO A 83 3.45 2.60 -1.00
N GLN A 84 3.28 3.42 -2.03
CA GLN A 84 3.16 2.99 -3.43
C GLN A 84 4.44 2.35 -3.96
N TRP A 85 5.59 2.76 -3.43
CA TRP A 85 6.91 2.25 -3.81
C TRP A 85 7.86 2.34 -2.62
N GLY A 86 8.97 1.62 -2.67
CA GLY A 86 10.06 1.79 -1.72
C GLY A 86 10.77 3.13 -1.88
N PHE A 87 11.52 3.55 -0.85
CA PHE A 87 12.34 4.76 -0.91
C PHE A 87 13.71 4.54 -1.58
N ALA A 88 14.05 3.28 -1.89
CA ALA A 88 15.31 2.89 -2.49
C ALA A 88 15.33 3.24 -3.99
N LEU A 89 15.83 4.45 -4.27
CA LEU A 89 16.77 4.82 -5.34
C LEU A 89 16.66 6.35 -5.52
N PRO A 90 17.77 7.09 -5.61
CA PRO A 90 17.77 8.47 -6.07
C PRO A 90 17.51 8.46 -7.59
N ALA A 91 16.29 8.11 -8.00
CA ALA A 91 15.83 8.46 -9.33
C ALA A 91 15.72 9.99 -9.38
N PRO A 92 16.08 10.67 -10.49
CA PRO A 92 15.78 12.09 -10.63
C PRO A 92 14.29 12.32 -10.36
N GLY A 93 13.99 13.01 -9.24
CA GLY A 93 12.63 13.21 -8.73
C GLY A 93 12.33 12.58 -7.37
N ASN A 94 13.22 11.80 -6.76
CA ASN A 94 13.08 11.39 -5.36
C ASN A 94 13.53 12.54 -4.44
N LEU A 95 12.58 13.40 -4.06
CA LEU A 95 12.81 14.65 -3.33
C LEU A 95 12.64 14.51 -1.80
N LEU A 96 12.48 13.28 -1.30
CA LEU A 96 12.17 13.04 0.11
C LEU A 96 13.42 13.02 0.99
N THR A 97 13.48 13.90 1.98
CA THR A 97 14.46 13.82 3.07
C THR A 97 14.21 12.59 3.94
N MET A 98 15.22 12.16 4.71
CA MET A 98 15.08 11.05 5.66
C MET A 98 13.92 11.29 6.65
N ASP A 99 13.76 12.52 7.15
CA ASP A 99 12.65 12.88 8.05
C ASP A 99 11.30 12.74 7.37
N GLN A 100 11.19 13.10 6.08
CA GLN A 100 9.95 12.95 5.33
C GLN A 100 9.63 11.47 5.06
N GLN A 101 10.65 10.65 4.79
CA GLN A 101 10.48 9.20 4.67
C GLN A 101 10.03 8.59 6.01
N ALA A 102 10.64 9.01 7.13
CA ALA A 102 10.28 8.54 8.47
C ALA A 102 8.82 8.90 8.82
N ARG A 103 8.41 10.16 8.63
CA ARG A 103 7.03 10.61 8.87
C ARG A 103 6.00 9.86 8.02
N LYS A 104 6.36 9.52 6.79
CA LYS A 104 5.52 8.68 5.92
C LYS A 104 5.35 7.27 6.48
N LEU A 105 6.44 6.65 6.92
CA LEU A 105 6.38 5.34 7.58
C LEU A 105 5.59 5.39 8.89
N GLU A 106 5.76 6.44 9.70
CA GLU A 106 4.96 6.68 10.91
C GLU A 106 3.47 6.75 10.57
N LEU A 107 3.08 7.52 9.56
CA LEU A 107 1.68 7.62 9.12
C LEU A 107 1.11 6.27 8.65
N VAL A 108 1.90 5.43 7.97
CA VAL A 108 1.50 4.05 7.60
C VAL A 108 1.21 3.24 8.86
N VAL A 109 2.12 3.25 9.83
CA VAL A 109 1.99 2.52 11.10
C VAL A 109 0.80 3.00 11.91
N GLU A 110 0.62 4.32 12.05
CA GLU A 110 -0.51 4.91 12.76
C GLU A 110 -1.84 4.58 12.11
N THR A 111 -1.90 4.65 10.77
CA THR A 111 -3.10 4.28 10.01
C THR A 111 -3.42 2.81 10.20
N ALA A 112 -2.40 1.95 10.15
CA ALA A 112 -2.57 0.52 10.38
C ALA A 112 -3.11 0.24 11.79
N ARG A 113 -2.56 0.89 12.82
CA ARG A 113 -3.04 0.77 14.20
C ARG A 113 -4.49 1.19 14.36
N LYS A 114 -4.91 2.26 13.69
CA LYS A 114 -6.31 2.73 13.75
C LYS A 114 -7.30 1.80 13.06
N VAL A 115 -6.87 1.04 12.06
CA VAL A 115 -7.73 0.13 11.31
C VAL A 115 -7.74 -1.27 11.91
N TRP A 116 -6.59 -1.79 12.37
CA TRP A 116 -6.42 -3.18 12.77
C TRP A 116 -6.03 -3.41 14.25
N GLY A 117 -5.74 -2.36 15.03
CA GLY A 117 -5.35 -2.44 16.46
C GLY A 117 -3.86 -2.57 16.70
#